data_AF-A0A0R2B969-F1
#
_entry.id   AF-A0A0R2B969-F1
#
_cell.length_a   1.000
_cell.length_b   1.000
_cell.length_c   1.000
_cell.angle_alpha   90.00
_cell.angle_beta   90.00
_cell.angle_gamma   90.00
#
_symmetry.space_group_name_H-M   'P 1'
#
loop_
_entity.id
_entity.type
_entity.pdbx_description
1 polymer ?
#
loop_
_entity_poly.entity_id
_entity_poly.type
_entity_poly.pdbx_seq_one_letter_code
_entity_poly.pdbx_strand_id
1 'polypeptide(L)'
;MKKPALLVALLATVLMLVTITTQVEAKTKSATIVSTRTLTKTPYHATSGYLYTSAHLTKKAHNADNYPLTTFYATKSDTVRKANGNKAVYYYVKNGNGKVKGWIWRGHLVRIIDTTSKLQQFNKLIGLIDSTSTKTYNQIVSLLNTLNSDTTLSTLVSDLTSLKNSLTNSSDIATLKTIITTVQSDVSSGITTVANIVSWVHSLFN
;
A
#
# COMPACT_ATOMS: atom_id res chain seq x y z
N MET A 1 -76.50 69.33 18.94
CA MET A 1 -77.54 68.49 18.29
C MET A 1 -76.87 67.49 17.35
N LYS A 2 -77.49 66.32 17.14
CA LYS A 2 -76.91 65.05 16.68
C LYS A 2 -76.90 64.91 15.13
N LYS A 3 -75.75 64.47 14.57
CA LYS A 3 -75.47 63.44 13.51
C LYS A 3 -76.10 63.55 12.08
N PRO A 4 -75.63 62.83 11.01
CA PRO A 4 -74.63 61.73 10.95
C PRO A 4 -73.58 61.71 9.79
N ALA A 5 -72.57 60.84 10.00
CA ALA A 5 -71.83 59.94 9.08
C ALA A 5 -71.18 60.41 7.75
N LEU A 6 -69.86 60.16 7.64
CA LEU A 6 -69.30 59.44 6.48
C LEU A 6 -67.98 58.75 6.85
N LEU A 7 -67.96 57.42 6.68
CA LEU A 7 -66.79 56.56 6.80
C LEU A 7 -65.86 56.75 5.60
N VAL A 8 -64.54 56.82 5.82
CA VAL A 8 -63.56 56.26 4.87
C VAL A 8 -62.44 55.63 5.68
N ALA A 9 -62.50 54.31 5.83
CA ALA A 9 -61.37 53.47 6.19
C ALA A 9 -60.57 53.21 4.91
N LEU A 10 -59.30 53.63 4.86
CA LEU A 10 -58.37 53.16 3.82
C LEU A 10 -57.41 52.15 4.45
N LEU A 11 -57.76 50.89 4.23
CA LEU A 11 -57.02 49.70 4.59
C LEU A 11 -55.83 49.56 3.63
N ALA A 12 -54.62 49.95 4.04
CA ALA A 12 -53.41 49.63 3.28
C ALA A 12 -52.95 48.21 3.66
N THR A 13 -53.52 47.20 3.01
CA THR A 13 -53.03 45.82 3.09
C THR A 13 -51.69 45.72 2.38
N VAL A 14 -50.62 45.61 3.17
CA VAL A 14 -49.31 45.16 2.69
C VAL A 14 -49.41 43.67 2.39
N LEU A 15 -49.46 43.30 1.12
CA LEU A 15 -49.33 41.91 0.69
C LEU A 15 -47.84 41.63 0.42
N MET A 16 -47.07 41.28 1.46
CA MET A 16 -45.75 40.69 1.27
C MET A 16 -45.92 39.24 0.83
N LEU A 17 -45.64 38.98 -0.45
CA LEU A 17 -45.50 37.62 -0.98
C LEU A 17 -44.23 36.99 -0.37
N VAL A 18 -44.39 36.22 0.71
CA VAL A 18 -43.33 35.33 1.20
C VAL A 18 -43.34 34.10 0.32
N THR A 19 -42.43 34.05 -0.66
CA THR A 19 -42.14 32.81 -1.39
C THR A 19 -41.35 31.90 -0.47
N ILE A 20 -42.04 30.97 0.19
CA ILE A 20 -41.40 29.87 0.91
C ILE A 20 -40.80 28.95 -0.15
N THR A 21 -39.51 29.14 -0.47
CA THR A 21 -38.78 28.18 -1.30
C THR A 21 -38.59 26.91 -0.48
N THR A 22 -39.38 25.87 -0.74
CA THR A 22 -39.11 24.54 -0.20
C THR A 22 -37.80 24.04 -0.81
N GLN A 23 -36.72 24.09 -0.03
CA GLN A 23 -35.45 23.48 -0.39
C GLN A 23 -35.63 21.97 -0.41
N VAL A 24 -35.88 21.41 -1.61
CA VAL A 24 -35.86 19.97 -1.81
C VAL A 24 -34.41 19.51 -1.69
N GLU A 25 -34.07 18.87 -0.58
CA GLU A 25 -32.80 18.17 -0.45
C GLU A 25 -32.73 17.06 -1.50
N ALA A 26 -31.93 17.27 -2.54
CA ALA A 26 -31.69 16.25 -3.55
C ALA A 26 -31.06 15.02 -2.87
N LYS A 27 -31.78 13.91 -2.84
CA LYS A 27 -31.31 12.63 -2.29
C LYS A 27 -30.08 12.16 -3.07
N THR A 28 -28.89 12.49 -2.58
CA THR A 28 -27.64 12.05 -3.19
C THR A 28 -27.58 10.53 -3.19
N LYS A 29 -27.28 9.92 -4.34
CA LYS A 29 -27.18 8.46 -4.47
C LYS A 29 -26.17 7.92 -3.46
N SER A 30 -26.55 6.96 -2.62
CA SER A 30 -25.63 6.34 -1.66
C SER A 30 -24.57 5.49 -2.36
N ALA A 31 -23.44 5.28 -1.69
CA ALA A 31 -22.40 4.39 -2.20
C ALA A 31 -22.89 2.94 -2.23
N THR A 32 -22.52 2.22 -3.29
CA THR A 32 -22.91 0.82 -3.50
C THR A 32 -21.68 -0.06 -3.73
N ILE A 33 -21.71 -1.27 -3.20
CA ILE A 33 -20.65 -2.26 -3.38
C ILE A 33 -20.85 -2.93 -4.75
N VAL A 34 -19.81 -2.92 -5.57
CA VAL A 34 -19.80 -3.49 -6.93
C VAL A 34 -19.22 -4.89 -6.92
N SER A 35 -18.17 -5.12 -6.12
CA SER A 35 -17.54 -6.43 -5.95
C SER A 35 -16.80 -6.51 -4.64
N THR A 36 -16.64 -7.73 -4.13
CA THR A 36 -15.94 -8.05 -2.88
C THR A 36 -14.93 -9.17 -3.14
N ARG A 37 -13.77 -9.08 -2.49
CA ARG A 37 -12.75 -10.13 -2.48
C ARG A 37 -12.06 -10.22 -1.11
N THR A 38 -11.60 -11.43 -0.78
CA THR A 38 -10.71 -11.66 0.36
C THR A 38 -9.27 -11.34 -0.05
N LEU A 39 -8.48 -10.81 0.88
CA LEU A 39 -7.07 -10.54 0.70
C LEU A 39 -6.25 -11.42 1.64
N THR A 40 -5.05 -11.79 1.21
CA THR A 40 -4.01 -12.28 2.11
C THR A 40 -3.70 -11.20 3.14
N LYS A 41 -3.62 -11.58 4.42
CA LYS A 41 -3.36 -10.66 5.53
C LYS A 41 -2.07 -9.90 5.29
N THR A 42 -2.18 -8.62 4.97
CA THR A 42 -1.04 -7.78 4.59
C THR A 42 -0.98 -6.54 5.50
N PRO A 43 0.20 -6.18 6.04
CA PRO A 43 0.35 -5.03 6.92
C PRO A 43 0.46 -3.70 6.15
N TYR A 44 -0.13 -2.64 6.71
CA TYR A 44 -0.16 -1.28 6.17
C TYR A 44 -0.07 -0.24 7.30
N HIS A 45 0.42 0.95 6.95
CA HIS A 45 0.13 2.18 7.67
C HIS A 45 -0.99 2.93 6.95
N ALA A 46 -1.86 3.60 7.72
CA ALA A 46 -2.83 4.54 7.18
C ALA A 46 -2.25 5.95 7.25
N THR A 47 -2.09 6.60 6.11
CA THR A 47 -1.44 7.91 6.03
C THR A 47 -2.41 9.07 6.12
N SER A 48 -3.67 8.86 5.73
CA SER A 48 -4.69 9.89 5.85
C SER A 48 -6.15 9.41 5.79
N GLY A 49 -7.09 10.29 6.10
CA GLY A 49 -8.52 10.12 5.82
C GLY A 49 -9.27 9.30 6.87
N TYR A 50 -10.38 8.66 6.48
CA TYR A 50 -11.30 8.05 7.45
C TYR A 50 -11.46 6.55 7.27
N LEU A 51 -11.54 5.84 8.40
CA LEU A 51 -12.03 4.47 8.46
C LEU A 51 -13.54 4.54 8.65
N TYR A 52 -14.29 3.87 7.80
CA TYR A 52 -15.75 3.78 7.85
C TYR A 52 -16.20 2.47 8.48
N THR A 53 -17.36 2.46 9.14
CA THR A 53 -17.91 1.23 9.73
C THR A 53 -18.30 0.19 8.66
N SER A 54 -18.62 0.64 7.44
CA SER A 54 -18.97 -0.22 6.30
C SER A 54 -18.46 0.38 4.97
N ALA A 55 -18.41 -0.45 3.93
CA ALA A 55 -18.08 -0.02 2.57
C ALA A 55 -19.17 0.85 1.91
N HIS A 56 -20.31 1.09 2.57
CA HIS A 56 -21.32 2.06 2.15
C HIS A 56 -20.96 3.51 2.50
N LEU A 57 -19.87 3.72 3.25
CA LEU A 57 -19.26 5.03 3.51
C LEU A 57 -20.18 6.05 4.22
N THR A 58 -21.20 5.57 4.94
CA THR A 58 -22.19 6.43 5.61
C THR A 58 -21.76 6.90 7.00
N LYS A 59 -20.99 6.08 7.74
CA LYS A 59 -20.56 6.39 9.11
C LYS A 59 -19.05 6.23 9.25
N LYS A 60 -18.39 7.31 9.65
CA LYS A 60 -16.97 7.33 10.03
C LYS A 60 -16.83 6.65 11.40
N ALA A 61 -15.89 5.73 11.51
CA ALA A 61 -15.51 5.05 12.74
C ALA A 61 -14.30 5.74 13.40
N HIS A 62 -13.28 6.06 12.61
CA HIS A 62 -12.03 6.66 13.08
C HIS A 62 -11.46 7.63 12.04
N ASN A 63 -10.71 8.64 12.51
CA ASN A 63 -9.78 9.38 11.66
C ASN A 63 -8.43 8.64 11.63
N ALA A 64 -7.95 8.27 10.45
CA ALA A 64 -6.68 7.59 10.24
C ALA A 64 -5.48 8.44 10.69
N ASP A 65 -5.58 9.76 10.60
CA ASP A 65 -4.53 10.71 10.97
C ASP A 65 -4.12 10.57 12.44
N ASN A 66 -5.01 10.05 13.29
CA ASN A 66 -4.77 9.82 14.71
C ASN A 66 -3.93 8.55 15.00
N TYR A 67 -3.53 7.80 13.96
CA TYR A 67 -2.88 6.51 14.09
C TYR A 67 -1.59 6.37 13.25
N PRO A 68 -0.67 7.36 13.26
CA PRO A 68 0.46 7.42 12.32
C PRO A 68 1.44 6.23 12.45
N LEU A 69 1.59 5.66 13.65
CA LEU A 69 2.48 4.52 13.92
C LEU A 69 1.73 3.19 14.05
N THR A 70 0.42 3.16 13.78
CA THR A 70 -0.37 1.92 13.94
C THR A 70 -0.20 1.02 12.73
N THR A 71 0.13 -0.24 12.99
CA THR A 71 0.07 -1.30 11.98
C THR A 71 -1.35 -1.82 11.84
N PHE A 72 -1.88 -1.68 10.62
CA PHE A 72 -3.16 -2.21 10.21
C PHE A 72 -2.99 -3.43 9.30
N TYR A 73 -3.86 -4.41 9.44
CA TYR A 73 -3.88 -5.59 8.59
C TYR A 73 -5.12 -5.58 7.70
N ALA A 74 -4.92 -5.54 6.38
CA ALA A 74 -6.00 -5.62 5.41
C ALA A 74 -6.38 -7.08 5.15
N THR A 75 -7.68 -7.38 5.12
CA THR A 75 -8.18 -8.75 4.89
C THR A 75 -9.30 -8.85 3.86
N LYS A 76 -9.95 -7.73 3.51
CA LYS A 76 -11.00 -7.67 2.49
C LYS A 76 -10.81 -6.45 1.60
N SER A 77 -11.31 -6.52 0.38
CA SER A 77 -11.33 -5.42 -0.57
C SER A 77 -12.68 -5.36 -1.26
N ASP A 78 -13.27 -4.17 -1.26
CA ASP A 78 -14.52 -3.88 -1.96
C ASP A 78 -14.28 -2.82 -3.02
N THR A 79 -14.79 -3.06 -4.23
CA THR A 79 -14.95 -2.01 -5.23
C THR A 79 -16.24 -1.28 -4.93
N VAL A 80 -16.14 -0.02 -4.54
CA VAL A 80 -17.27 0.82 -4.16
C VAL A 80 -17.54 1.82 -5.28
N ARG A 81 -18.76 1.85 -5.79
CA ARG A 81 -19.28 2.94 -6.63
C ARG A 81 -19.81 4.01 -5.70
N LYS A 82 -19.14 5.18 -5.71
CA LYS A 82 -19.48 6.34 -4.89
C LYS A 82 -20.75 7.04 -5.42
N ALA A 83 -21.26 7.98 -4.63
CA ALA A 83 -22.41 8.82 -4.99
C ALA A 83 -22.26 9.51 -6.35
N ASN A 84 -21.04 9.94 -6.67
CA ASN A 84 -20.70 10.61 -7.92
C ASN A 84 -20.52 9.65 -9.11
N GLY A 85 -20.86 8.36 -8.97
CA GLY A 85 -20.72 7.34 -10.01
C GLY A 85 -19.33 6.73 -10.13
N ASN A 86 -18.28 7.38 -9.62
CA ASN A 86 -16.91 6.88 -9.73
C ASN A 86 -16.69 5.64 -8.86
N LYS A 87 -15.92 4.69 -9.38
CA LYS A 87 -15.50 3.49 -8.63
C LYS A 87 -14.18 3.73 -7.91
N ALA A 88 -14.06 3.23 -6.69
CA ALA A 88 -12.85 3.25 -5.90
C ALA A 88 -12.74 1.96 -5.08
N VAL A 89 -11.53 1.53 -4.78
CA VAL A 89 -11.33 0.31 -3.97
C VAL A 89 -11.08 0.69 -2.52
N TYR A 90 -11.83 0.07 -1.63
CA TYR A 90 -11.71 0.21 -0.19
C TYR A 90 -11.21 -1.10 0.42
N TYR A 91 -10.28 -1.00 1.36
CA TYR A 91 -9.82 -2.13 2.14
C TYR A 91 -10.46 -2.11 3.51
N TYR A 92 -10.87 -3.28 3.98
CA TYR A 92 -11.18 -3.47 5.39
C TYR A 92 -9.88 -3.74 6.14
N VAL A 93 -9.59 -2.90 7.11
CA VAL A 93 -8.39 -2.97 7.94
C VAL A 93 -8.73 -3.11 9.41
N LYS A 94 -7.84 -3.76 10.16
CA LYS A 94 -7.89 -3.83 11.63
C LYS A 94 -6.49 -3.75 12.22
N ASN A 95 -6.32 -3.05 13.33
CA ASN A 95 -5.07 -3.08 14.08
C ASN A 95 -4.90 -4.42 14.83
N GLY A 96 -3.71 -4.66 15.40
CA GLY A 96 -3.36 -5.94 16.03
C GLY A 96 -4.32 -6.40 17.12
N ASN A 97 -4.81 -5.48 17.97
CA ASN A 97 -5.78 -5.77 19.03
C ASN A 97 -7.25 -5.68 18.58
N GLY A 98 -7.51 -5.34 17.31
CA GLY A 98 -8.85 -5.26 16.72
C GLY A 98 -9.74 -4.12 17.22
N LYS A 99 -9.24 -3.20 18.06
CA LYS A 99 -10.02 -2.06 18.59
C LYS A 99 -10.24 -0.97 17.55
N VAL A 100 -9.28 -0.77 16.65
CA VAL A 100 -9.35 0.22 15.58
C VAL A 100 -9.50 -0.52 14.25
N LYS A 101 -10.66 -0.37 13.62
CA LYS A 101 -11.01 -1.11 12.40
C LYS A 101 -12.01 -0.35 11.53
N GLY A 102 -12.04 -0.69 10.25
CA GLY A 102 -13.00 -0.13 9.32
C GLY A 102 -12.56 -0.22 7.87
N TRP A 103 -13.37 0.35 7.00
CA TRP A 103 -13.13 0.45 5.56
C TRP A 103 -12.46 1.77 5.24
N ILE A 104 -11.32 1.72 4.56
CA ILE A 104 -10.55 2.90 4.16
C ILE A 104 -10.19 2.80 2.68
N TRP A 105 -10.15 3.94 1.99
CA TRP A 105 -9.75 3.97 0.59
C TRP A 105 -8.31 3.49 0.46
N ARG A 106 -8.03 2.57 -0.49
CA ARG A 106 -6.70 1.97 -0.64
C ARG A 106 -5.57 2.99 -0.87
N GLY A 107 -5.90 4.15 -1.44
CA GLY A 107 -4.91 5.19 -1.75
C GLY A 107 -4.37 5.92 -0.52
N HIS A 108 -5.00 5.75 0.64
CA HIS A 108 -4.49 6.27 1.92
C HIS A 108 -3.76 5.19 2.74
N LEU A 109 -3.44 4.07 2.12
CA LEU A 109 -2.68 3.00 2.76
C LEU A 109 -1.31 2.88 2.11
N VAL A 110 -0.28 2.89 2.93
CA VAL A 110 1.08 2.55 2.54
C VAL A 110 1.39 1.16 3.05
N ARG A 111 1.78 0.27 2.13
CA ARG A 111 2.10 -1.11 2.49
C ARG A 111 3.36 -1.13 3.36
N ILE A 112 3.30 -1.82 4.48
CA ILE A 112 4.50 -2.11 5.26
C ILE A 112 5.21 -3.26 4.55
N ILE A 113 6.33 -2.94 3.93
CA ILE A 113 7.26 -3.92 3.38
C ILE A 113 8.35 -4.06 4.44
N ASP A 114 8.69 -5.29 4.82
CA ASP A 114 9.86 -5.52 5.67
C ASP A 114 11.12 -5.26 4.83
N THR A 115 11.48 -3.98 4.69
CA THR A 115 12.70 -3.53 4.01
C THR A 115 13.90 -3.69 4.93
N THR A 116 13.74 -3.60 6.25
CA THR A 116 14.82 -3.74 7.23
C THR A 116 15.44 -5.13 7.18
N SER A 117 14.64 -6.19 7.23
CA SER A 117 15.18 -7.56 7.15
C SER A 117 15.84 -7.82 5.80
N LYS A 118 15.32 -7.22 4.71
CA LYS A 118 15.92 -7.30 3.37
C LYS A 118 17.26 -6.57 3.29
N LEU A 119 17.36 -5.39 3.88
CA LEU A 119 18.61 -4.61 3.97
C LEU A 119 19.66 -5.33 4.83
N GLN A 120 19.25 -6.01 5.90
CA GLN A 120 20.15 -6.82 6.70
C GLN A 120 20.69 -8.03 5.94
N GLN A 121 19.81 -8.76 5.22
CA GLN A 121 20.22 -9.86 4.34
C GLN A 121 21.18 -9.37 3.25
N PHE A 122 20.88 -8.21 2.67
CA PHE A 122 21.71 -7.54 1.69
C PHE A 122 23.12 -7.23 2.23
N ASN A 123 23.21 -6.52 3.35
CA ASN A 123 24.50 -6.15 3.96
C ASN A 123 25.31 -7.39 4.35
N LYS A 124 24.63 -8.48 4.75
CA LYS A 124 25.28 -9.77 5.01
C LYS A 124 25.90 -10.36 3.74
N LEU A 125 25.20 -10.33 2.60
CA LEU A 125 25.75 -10.79 1.32
C LEU A 125 26.95 -9.96 0.89
N ILE A 126 26.88 -8.64 1.02
CA ILE A 126 28.01 -7.74 0.72
C ILE A 126 29.21 -8.07 1.62
N GLY A 127 29.00 -8.21 2.93
CA GLY A 127 30.08 -8.58 3.85
C GLY A 127 30.72 -9.94 3.54
N LEU A 128 29.94 -10.91 3.04
CA LEU A 128 30.49 -12.18 2.57
C LEU A 128 31.35 -11.97 1.31
N ILE A 129 30.87 -11.22 0.33
CA ILE A 129 31.61 -10.93 -0.90
C ILE A 129 32.92 -10.18 -0.60
N ASP A 130 32.87 -9.16 0.25
CA ASP A 130 34.02 -8.34 0.67
C ASP A 130 35.06 -9.15 1.46
N SER A 131 34.64 -10.25 2.11
CA SER A 131 35.55 -11.14 2.84
C SER A 131 36.35 -12.10 1.95
N THR A 132 36.02 -12.17 0.66
CA THR A 132 36.74 -13.03 -0.30
C THR A 132 38.05 -12.39 -0.77
N SER A 133 38.94 -13.19 -1.35
CA SER A 133 40.14 -12.66 -2.02
C SER A 133 39.77 -11.70 -3.15
N THR A 134 40.65 -10.71 -3.44
CA THR A 134 40.42 -9.72 -4.51
C THR A 134 40.11 -10.38 -5.87
N LYS A 135 40.75 -11.51 -6.17
CA LYS A 135 40.48 -12.27 -7.39
C LYS A 135 39.04 -12.79 -7.40
N THR A 136 38.61 -13.45 -6.33
CA THR A 136 37.26 -14.00 -6.22
C THR A 136 36.20 -12.89 -6.18
N TYR A 137 36.43 -11.81 -5.44
CA TYR A 137 35.58 -10.63 -5.42
C TYR A 137 35.30 -10.12 -6.84
N ASN A 138 36.35 -9.89 -7.64
CA ASN A 138 36.21 -9.40 -9.01
C ASN A 138 35.42 -10.38 -9.90
N GLN A 139 35.61 -11.69 -9.71
CA GLN A 139 34.86 -12.71 -10.46
C GLN A 139 33.38 -12.71 -10.08
N ILE A 140 33.05 -12.56 -8.79
CA ILE A 140 31.66 -12.43 -8.32
C ILE A 140 31.04 -11.17 -8.92
N VAL A 141 31.70 -10.02 -8.82
CA VAL A 141 31.20 -8.75 -9.36
C VAL A 141 30.98 -8.83 -10.87
N SER A 142 31.92 -9.42 -11.61
CA SER A 142 31.76 -9.61 -13.05
C SER A 142 30.53 -10.47 -13.38
N LEU A 143 30.29 -11.56 -12.64
CA LEU A 143 29.11 -12.40 -12.81
C LEU A 143 27.83 -11.60 -12.51
N LEU A 144 27.79 -10.87 -11.41
CA LEU A 144 26.64 -10.05 -11.04
C LEU A 144 26.34 -8.98 -12.10
N ASN A 145 27.36 -8.36 -12.69
CA ASN A 145 27.18 -7.38 -13.76
C ASN A 145 26.60 -7.93 -15.07
N THR A 146 26.59 -9.26 -15.26
CA THR A 146 25.96 -9.89 -16.44
C THR A 146 24.46 -10.15 -16.26
N LEU A 147 23.94 -9.95 -15.06
CA LEU A 147 22.53 -10.23 -14.74
C LEU A 147 21.60 -9.23 -15.45
N ASN A 148 20.57 -9.77 -16.09
CA ASN A 148 19.57 -9.01 -16.82
C ASN A 148 18.16 -9.55 -16.54
N SER A 149 17.13 -8.91 -17.11
CA SER A 149 15.72 -9.23 -16.89
C SER A 149 15.35 -10.70 -17.11
N ASP A 150 16.13 -11.42 -17.91
CA ASP A 150 15.87 -12.82 -18.28
C ASP A 150 16.63 -13.81 -17.38
N THR A 151 17.56 -13.34 -16.55
CA THR A 151 18.37 -14.22 -15.71
C THR A 151 17.55 -14.87 -14.60
N THR A 152 17.31 -16.17 -14.70
CA THR A 152 16.57 -16.90 -13.65
C THR A 152 17.42 -17.13 -12.40
N LEU A 153 16.76 -17.40 -11.26
CA LEU A 153 17.46 -17.83 -10.04
C LEU A 153 18.33 -19.07 -10.29
N SER A 154 17.81 -20.03 -11.06
CA SER A 154 18.52 -21.27 -11.38
C SER A 154 19.83 -20.97 -12.13
N THR A 155 19.77 -20.03 -13.08
CA THR A 155 20.95 -19.55 -13.82
C THR A 155 21.97 -18.93 -12.89
N LEU A 156 21.58 -17.96 -12.04
CA LEU A 156 22.49 -17.33 -11.09
C LEU A 156 23.14 -18.34 -10.13
N VAL A 157 22.36 -19.27 -9.59
CA VAL A 157 22.87 -20.33 -8.69
C VAL A 157 23.85 -21.25 -9.43
N SER A 158 23.56 -21.59 -10.68
CA SER A 158 24.44 -22.40 -11.53
C SER A 158 25.77 -21.69 -11.80
N ASP A 159 25.72 -20.41 -12.12
CA ASP A 159 26.91 -19.61 -12.43
C ASP A 159 27.79 -19.45 -11.19
N LEU A 160 27.20 -19.15 -10.03
CA LEU A 160 27.91 -19.09 -8.75
C LEU A 160 28.51 -20.46 -8.36
N THR A 161 27.80 -21.55 -8.64
CA THR A 161 28.30 -22.91 -8.38
C THR A 161 29.48 -23.24 -9.29
N SER A 162 29.42 -22.84 -10.55
CA SER A 162 30.49 -23.02 -11.52
C SER A 162 31.73 -22.21 -11.11
N LEU A 163 31.54 -20.95 -10.70
CA LEU A 163 32.62 -20.12 -10.14
C LEU A 163 33.26 -20.80 -8.94
N LYS A 164 32.47 -21.23 -7.94
CA LYS A 164 32.96 -21.93 -6.75
C LYS A 164 33.80 -23.16 -7.11
N ASN A 165 33.37 -23.96 -8.08
CA ASN A 165 34.09 -25.16 -8.52
C ASN A 165 35.42 -24.84 -9.22
N SER A 166 35.60 -23.62 -9.74
CA SER A 166 36.85 -23.16 -10.37
C SER A 166 37.87 -22.58 -9.36
N LEU A 167 37.44 -22.30 -8.12
CA LEU A 167 38.30 -21.71 -7.10
C LEU A 167 39.21 -22.78 -6.47
N THR A 168 40.38 -22.36 -6.03
CA THR A 168 41.34 -23.20 -5.28
C THR A 168 41.50 -22.75 -3.82
N ASN A 169 41.11 -21.51 -3.49
CA ASN A 169 41.17 -20.98 -2.13
C ASN A 169 40.01 -21.54 -1.29
N SER A 170 40.32 -22.28 -0.24
CA SER A 170 39.33 -22.97 0.61
C SER A 170 38.40 -22.01 1.37
N SER A 171 38.89 -20.85 1.79
CA SER A 171 38.09 -19.81 2.47
C SER A 171 37.09 -19.18 1.50
N ASP A 172 37.52 -18.86 0.29
CA ASP A 172 36.65 -18.32 -0.75
C ASP A 172 35.58 -19.35 -1.16
N ILE A 173 35.94 -20.63 -1.29
CA ILE A 173 35.00 -21.73 -1.57
C ILE A 173 33.93 -21.83 -0.47
N ALA A 174 34.32 -21.77 0.80
CA ALA A 174 33.40 -21.81 1.94
C ALA A 174 32.45 -20.59 1.94
N THR A 175 32.98 -19.42 1.62
CA THR A 175 32.22 -18.18 1.53
C THR A 175 31.21 -18.23 0.38
N LEU A 176 31.62 -18.68 -0.82
CA LEU A 176 30.70 -18.87 -1.95
C LEU A 176 29.62 -19.90 -1.65
N LYS A 177 29.93 -20.98 -0.93
CA LYS A 177 28.92 -21.95 -0.49
C LYS A 177 27.86 -21.28 0.39
N THR A 178 28.28 -20.38 1.29
CA THR A 178 27.37 -19.59 2.13
C THR A 178 26.52 -18.64 1.30
N ILE A 179 27.11 -17.94 0.32
CA ILE A 179 26.39 -17.06 -0.61
C ILE A 179 25.32 -17.84 -1.39
N ILE A 180 25.69 -18.96 -2.01
CA ILE A 180 24.76 -19.81 -2.78
C ILE A 180 23.58 -20.27 -1.91
N THR A 181 23.88 -20.74 -0.69
CA THR A 181 22.85 -21.20 0.26
C THR A 181 21.88 -20.06 0.64
N THR A 182 22.42 -18.87 0.91
CA THR A 182 21.63 -17.68 1.29
C THR A 182 20.74 -17.21 0.13
N VAL A 183 21.29 -17.14 -1.08
CA VAL A 183 20.54 -16.77 -2.30
C VAL A 183 19.40 -17.78 -2.57
N GLN A 184 19.64 -19.07 -2.35
CA GLN A 184 18.61 -20.10 -2.49
C GLN A 184 17.50 -19.97 -1.43
N SER A 185 17.83 -19.74 -0.16
CA SER A 185 16.84 -19.61 0.92
C SER A 185 15.96 -18.37 0.80
N ASP A 186 16.56 -17.25 0.42
CA ASP A 186 15.89 -15.95 0.48
C ASP A 186 14.87 -15.80 -0.65
N VAL A 187 15.10 -16.43 -1.82
CA VAL A 187 14.10 -16.45 -2.90
C VAL A 187 12.93 -17.39 -2.59
N SER A 188 13.15 -18.51 -1.89
CA SER A 188 12.06 -19.37 -1.40
C SER A 188 11.13 -18.67 -0.40
N SER A 189 11.60 -17.60 0.26
CA SER A 189 10.84 -16.85 1.27
C SER A 189 10.00 -15.68 0.73
N GLY A 190 9.97 -15.44 -0.59
CA GLY A 190 9.00 -14.52 -1.22
C GLY A 190 9.56 -13.32 -1.98
N ILE A 191 10.81 -13.36 -2.46
CA ILE A 191 11.30 -12.42 -3.48
C ILE A 191 10.83 -12.90 -4.86
N THR A 192 9.52 -12.82 -5.11
CA THR A 192 8.93 -13.21 -6.39
C THR A 192 9.05 -12.08 -7.40
N THR A 193 10.25 -11.90 -7.98
CA THR A 193 10.50 -11.77 -9.42
C THR A 193 11.96 -11.41 -9.65
N VAL A 194 12.59 -12.09 -10.61
CA VAL A 194 13.91 -11.80 -11.17
C VAL A 194 14.11 -10.30 -11.45
N ALA A 195 13.05 -9.61 -11.91
CA ALA A 195 13.05 -8.16 -12.14
C ALA A 195 13.50 -7.32 -10.93
N ASN A 196 13.18 -7.73 -9.70
CA ASN A 196 13.62 -7.03 -8.49
C ASN A 196 15.10 -7.31 -8.17
N ILE A 197 15.60 -8.51 -8.51
CA ILE A 197 17.02 -8.88 -8.36
C ILE A 197 17.86 -8.07 -9.36
N VAL A 198 17.38 -7.91 -10.59
CA VAL A 198 18.07 -7.15 -11.65
C VAL A 198 18.12 -5.67 -11.35
N SER A 199 17.00 -5.09 -10.87
CA SER A 199 16.95 -3.71 -10.39
C SER A 199 17.87 -3.50 -9.18
N TRP A 200 17.89 -4.47 -8.26
CA TRP A 200 18.76 -4.47 -7.09
C TRP A 200 20.25 -4.55 -7.47
N VAL A 201 20.64 -5.42 -8.40
CA VAL A 201 22.02 -5.55 -8.87
C VAL A 201 22.48 -4.28 -9.60
N HIS A 202 21.63 -3.69 -10.45
CA HIS A 202 21.97 -2.43 -11.12
C HIS A 202 22.16 -1.25 -10.15
N SER A 203 21.50 -1.25 -8.99
CA SER A 203 21.68 -0.20 -7.96
C SER A 203 23.01 -0.26 -7.20
N LEU A 204 23.81 -1.31 -7.41
CA LEU A 204 25.11 -1.50 -6.76
C LEU A 204 26.27 -0.85 -7.50
N PHE A 205 26.08 -0.55 -8.79
CA PHE A 205 27.15 -0.14 -9.70
C PHE A 205 26.89 1.23 -10.37
N ASN A 206 25.87 1.95 -9.89
CA ASN A 206 25.60 3.36 -10.13
C ASN A 206 25.59 4.11 -8.79
#